data_AF-A0A853BEY7-F1
#
_entry.id   AF-A0A853BEY7-F1
#
_cell.length_a   1.000
_cell.length_b   1.000
_cell.length_c   1.000
_cell.angle_alpha   90.00
_cell.angle_beta   90.00
_cell.angle_gamma   90.00
#
_symmetry.space_group_name_H-M   'P 1'
#
loop_
_entity.id
_entity.type
_entity.pdbx_description
1 polymer ?
#
loop_
_entity_poly.entity_id
_entity_poly.type
_entity_poly.pdbx_seq_one_letter_code
_entity_poly.pdbx_strand_id
1 'polypeptide(L)' 'MRTTIDLPEDLHRQALSIARDTSRTLSDTVAELMRRGLGQGKPSEVSRSPVTGLPVVSLGKVITTEDVRSLDDDQ' A
#
# COMPACT_ATOMS: atom_id res chain seq x y z
N MET A 1 6.07 -18.18 10.83
CA MET A 1 5.42 -18.43 12.13
C MET A 1 3.92 -18.55 11.90
N ARG A 2 3.21 -19.49 12.54
CA ARG A 2 1.74 -19.58 12.48
C ARG A 2 1.17 -18.83 13.68
N THR A 3 0.24 -17.91 13.42
CA THR A 3 -0.43 -17.12 14.44
C THR A 3 -1.93 -17.26 14.25
N THR A 4 -2.65 -17.48 15.35
CA THR A 4 -4.11 -17.45 15.36
C THR A 4 -4.57 -16.02 15.59
N ILE A 5 -5.48 -15.53 14.74
CA ILE A 5 -6.06 -14.19 14.84
C ILE A 5 -7.58 -14.32 14.77
N ASP A 6 -8.28 -13.48 15.51
CA ASP A 6 -9.73 -13.33 15.33
C ASP A 6 -9.97 -12.40 14.14
N LEU A 7 -10.65 -12.93 13.12
CA LEU A 7 -10.96 -12.20 11.90
C LEU A 7 -12.48 -11.99 11.81
N PRO A 8 -12.97 -10.74 11.70
CA PRO A 8 -14.37 -10.45 11.39
C PRO A 8 -14.86 -11.24 10.17
N GLU A 9 -16.13 -11.65 10.21
CA GLU A 9 -16.68 -12.58 9.22
C GLU A 9 -16.62 -12.02 7.78
N ASP A 10 -16.86 -10.73 7.63
CA ASP A 10 -16.76 -10.00 6.37
C ASP A 10 -15.33 -10.04 5.80
N LEU A 11 -14.32 -9.80 6.63
CA LEU A 11 -12.92 -9.89 6.22
C LEU A 11 -12.51 -11.33 5.89
N HIS A 12 -13.01 -12.31 6.64
CA HIS A 12 -12.78 -13.72 6.33
C HIS A 12 -13.35 -14.10 4.96
N ARG A 13 -14.60 -13.71 4.66
CA ARG A 13 -15.22 -13.96 3.35
C ARG A 13 -14.46 -13.27 2.22
N GLN A 14 -14.03 -12.02 2.43
CA GLN A 14 -13.28 -11.27 1.43
C GLN A 14 -11.92 -11.91 1.14
N ALA A 15 -11.16 -12.25 2.18
CA ALA A 15 -9.87 -12.93 2.03
C ALA A 15 -10.01 -14.30 1.36
N LEU A 16 -11.08 -15.04 1.66
CA LEU A 16 -11.39 -16.31 1.02
C LEU A 16 -11.71 -16.16 -0.47
N SER A 17 -12.45 -15.12 -0.86
CA SER A 17 -12.72 -14.81 -2.27
C SER A 17 -11.43 -14.53 -3.02
N ILE A 18 -10.58 -13.65 -2.48
CA ILE A 18 -9.29 -13.29 -3.09
C ILE A 18 -8.39 -14.53 -3.22
N ALA A 19 -8.34 -15.38 -2.19
CA ALA A 19 -7.55 -16.61 -2.23
C ALA A 19 -8.01 -17.56 -3.34
N ARG A 20 -9.33 -17.70 -3.52
CA ARG A 20 -9.92 -18.51 -4.61
C ARG A 20 -9.59 -17.94 -5.98
N ASP A 21 -9.78 -16.64 -6.16
CA ASP A 21 -9.57 -15.97 -7.46
C ASP A 21 -8.08 -15.96 -7.86
N THR A 22 -7.19 -15.93 -6.88
CA THR A 22 -5.72 -15.96 -7.10
C THR A 22 -5.10 -17.35 -7.02
N SER A 23 -5.90 -18.40 -6.77
CA SER A 23 -5.44 -19.78 -6.56
C SER A 23 -4.34 -19.91 -5.50
N ARG A 24 -4.47 -19.16 -4.40
CA ARG A 24 -3.55 -19.15 -3.26
C ARG A 24 -4.23 -19.67 -2.01
N THR A 25 -3.44 -20.03 -1.00
CA THR A 25 -3.99 -20.38 0.31
C THR A 25 -4.51 -19.13 1.03
N LEU A 26 -5.48 -19.32 1.94
CA LEU A 26 -6.00 -18.23 2.76
C LEU A 26 -4.88 -17.59 3.60
N SER A 27 -3.98 -18.41 4.19
CA SER A 27 -2.88 -17.92 5.01
C SER A 27 -1.88 -17.08 4.21
N ASP A 28 -1.53 -17.49 2.99
CA ASP A 28 -0.62 -16.72 2.12
C ASP A 28 -1.25 -15.39 1.72
N THR A 29 -2.54 -15.42 1.36
CA THR A 29 -3.31 -14.24 0.97
C THR A 29 -3.39 -13.24 2.11
N VAL A 30 -3.72 -13.69 3.33
CA VAL A 30 -3.77 -12.83 4.52
C VAL A 30 -2.38 -12.25 4.83
N ALA A 31 -1.32 -13.05 4.78
CA ALA A 31 0.04 -12.56 5.03
C ALA A 31 0.49 -11.52 4.01
N GLU A 32 0.12 -11.69 2.74
CA GLU A 32 0.37 -10.71 1.68
C GLU A 32 -0.41 -9.42 1.90
N LEU A 33 -1.71 -9.50 2.19
CA LEU A 33 -2.55 -8.34 2.46
C LEU A 33 -2.07 -7.57 3.69
N MET A 34 -1.67 -8.27 4.76
CA MET A 34 -1.07 -7.64 5.94
C MET A 34 0.24 -6.93 5.62
N ARG A 35 1.15 -7.55 4.85
CA ARG A 35 2.39 -6.88 4.41
C ARG A 35 2.11 -5.62 3.58
N ARG A 36 1.12 -5.68 2.69
CA ARG A 36 0.70 -4.52 1.88
C ARG A 36 0.11 -3.42 2.75
N GLY A 37 -0.81 -3.76 3.66
CA GLY A 37 -1.47 -2.78 4.53
C GLY A 37 -0.53 -2.16 5.57
N LEU A 38 0.41 -2.94 6.11
CA LEU A 38 1.40 -2.47 7.09
C LEU A 38 2.58 -1.74 6.42
N GLY A 39 2.88 -2.05 5.16
CA GLY A 39 3.95 -1.39 4.38
C GLY A 39 3.48 -0.11 3.68
N GLN A 40 2.17 0.06 3.48
CA GLN A 40 1.61 1.34 3.08
C GLN A 40 1.68 2.28 4.29
N GLY A 41 2.46 3.36 4.17
CA GLY A 41 2.53 4.42 5.17
C GLY A 41 1.18 5.12 5.39
N LYS A 42 1.18 6.29 6.04
CA LYS A 42 -0.03 7.11 6.20
C LYS A 42 -0.72 7.27 4.83
N PRO A 43 -2.06 7.09 4.75
CA PRO A 43 -2.78 7.31 3.52
C PRO A 43 -2.43 8.69 2.97
N SER A 44 -2.08 8.76 1.67
CA SER A 44 -1.79 10.05 1.04
C SER A 44 -3.01 10.95 1.20
N GLU A 45 -2.80 12.10 1.82
CA GLU A 45 -3.85 13.07 2.06
C GLU A 45 -4.35 13.59 0.71
N VAL A 46 -5.63 13.32 0.41
CA VAL A 46 -6.28 13.80 -0.81
C VAL A 46 -6.74 15.23 -0.54
N SER A 47 -6.05 16.20 -1.15
CA SER A 47 -6.41 17.61 -1.10
C SER A 47 -7.26 18.01 -2.31
N ARG A 48 -7.87 19.20 -2.30
CA ARG A 48 -8.53 19.76 -3.49
C ARG A 48 -7.70 20.89 -4.06
N SER A 49 -7.55 20.91 -5.39
CA SER A 49 -6.90 22.01 -6.08
C SER A 49 -7.71 23.31 -5.88
N PRO A 50 -7.09 24.42 -5.42
CA PRO A 50 -7.78 25.71 -5.29
C PRO A 50 -8.10 26.35 -6.64
N VAL A 51 -7.44 25.91 -7.73
CA VAL A 51 -7.63 26.46 -9.09
C VAL A 51 -8.72 25.70 -9.86
N THR A 52 -8.76 24.37 -9.72
CA THR A 52 -9.63 23.50 -10.54
C THR A 52 -10.72 22.80 -9.74
N GLY A 53 -10.64 22.76 -8.40
CA GLY A 53 -11.57 22.06 -7.52
C GLY A 53 -11.47 20.53 -7.55
N LEU A 54 -10.59 19.97 -8.40
CA LEU A 54 -10.41 18.53 -8.57
C LEU A 54 -9.61 17.91 -7.39
N PRO A 55 -9.79 16.62 -7.10
CA PRO A 55 -8.96 15.90 -6.12
C PRO A 55 -7.51 15.83 -6.57
N VAL A 56 -6.59 16.12 -5.66
CA VAL A 56 -5.13 16.08 -5.87
C VAL A 56 -4.52 15.19 -4.80
N VAL A 57 -3.58 14.33 -5.22
CA VAL A 57 -2.83 13.45 -4.32
C VAL A 57 -1.35 13.80 -4.45
N SER A 58 -0.69 14.04 -3.33
CA SER A 58 0.76 14.21 -3.29
C SER A 58 1.40 12.84 -3.11
N LEU A 59 2.08 12.35 -4.16
CA LEU A 59 2.81 11.08 -4.12
C LEU A 59 4.31 11.33 -3.97
N GLY A 60 4.88 10.89 -2.85
CA GLY A 60 6.33 10.77 -2.66
C GLY A 60 7.07 12.09 -2.39
N LYS A 61 8.40 12.00 -2.48
CA LYS A 61 9.35 13.13 -2.36
C LYS A 61 9.53 13.75 -3.75
N VAL A 62 9.47 15.07 -3.85
CA VAL A 62 9.88 15.78 -5.08
C VAL A 62 11.37 15.53 -5.30
N ILE A 63 11.72 14.85 -6.38
CA ILE A 63 13.12 14.66 -6.78
C ILE A 63 13.61 15.97 -7.40
N THR A 64 14.60 16.57 -6.77
CA THR A 64 15.22 17.82 -7.23
C THR A 64 16.48 17.54 -8.05
N THR A 65 16.96 18.54 -8.77
CA THR A 65 18.25 18.46 -9.47
C THR A 65 19.42 18.19 -8.51
N GLU A 66 19.29 18.60 -7.25
CA GLU A 66 20.27 18.31 -6.19
C GLU A 66 20.25 16.83 -5.80
N ASP A 67 19.05 16.23 -5.65
CA ASP A 67 18.90 14.79 -5.41
C ASP A 67 19.52 13.94 -6.54
N VAL A 68 19.50 14.43 -7.79
CA VAL A 68 20.14 13.77 -8.93
C VAL A 68 21.66 13.89 -8.86
N ARG A 69 22.20 15.08 -8.56
CA ARG A 69 23.66 15.30 -8.45
C ARG A 69 24.30 14.46 -7.34
N SER A 70 23.61 14.26 -6.22
CA SER A 70 24.12 13.43 -5.12
C SER A 70 24.23 11.93 -5.44
N LEU A 71 23.66 11.45 -6.55
CA LEU A 71 23.72 10.04 -6.96
C LEU A 71 24.90 9.74 -7.90
N ASP A 72 25.52 10.76 -8.51
CA ASP A 72 26.66 10.61 -9.43
C ASP A 72 28.02 10.58 -8.71
N ASP A 73 28.08 10.96 -7.42
CA ASP A 73 29.35 11.09 -6.66
C ASP A 73 29.88 9.77 -6.05
N ASP A 74 29.25 8.63 -6.31
CA ASP A 74 29.66 7.29 -5.82
C ASP A 74 30.46 6.45 -6.87
N GLN A 75 31.23 7.08 -7.78
CA GLN A 75 32.17 6.39 -8.69
C GLN A 75 33.65 6.59 -8.36
#